data_AF-A0AAT9H7E4-F1
#
_entry.id   AF-A0AAT9H7E4-F1
#
_cell.length_a   1.000
_cell.length_b   1.000
_cell.length_c   1.000
_cell.angle_alpha   90.00
_cell.angle_beta   90.00
_cell.angle_gamma   90.00
#
_symmetry.space_group_name_H-M   'P 1'
#
loop_
_entity.id
_entity.type
_entity.pdbx_description
1 polymer ?
#
loop_
_entity_poly.entity_id
_entity_poly.type
_entity_poly.pdbx_seq_one_letter_code
_entity_poly.pdbx_strand_id
1 'polypeptide(L)'
;MTDNEIIKKKEELMSEHWTEDLHRSLQDFHPDVARKIVDSMDHHDIYIKVNLRHCQEDYIADYLEYLWDISEDAYWRHISISLDTEVGLLWSDNMSHLKRLCTTRIPEDILMAVILFLIDDERNIYQDTEAIGCILKAQAEKFDRLEEILSYIKCLNLKDESDIINQVEELIKKEFNYYFF
;
A
#
# COMPACT_ATOMS: atom_id res chain seq x y z
N MET A 1 10.43 23.14 14.71
CA MET A 1 10.10 22.18 15.77
C MET A 1 11.31 21.27 15.99
N THR A 2 11.63 21.02 17.26
CA THR A 2 12.60 20.03 17.72
C THR A 2 12.01 18.62 17.62
N ASP A 3 12.85 17.59 17.69
CA ASP A 3 12.39 16.19 17.57
C ASP A 3 11.42 15.81 18.70
N ASN A 4 11.63 16.30 19.92
CA ASN A 4 10.70 16.10 21.04
C ASN A 4 9.33 16.76 20.79
N GLU A 5 9.30 17.91 20.13
CA GLU A 5 8.03 18.57 19.76
C GLU A 5 7.31 17.79 18.65
N ILE A 6 8.05 17.18 17.72
CA ILE A 6 7.47 16.31 16.67
C ILE A 6 6.84 15.07 17.31
N ILE A 7 7.55 14.39 18.21
CA ILE A 7 7.03 13.19 18.89
C ILE A 7 5.76 13.51 19.66
N LYS A 8 5.78 14.59 20.46
CA LYS A 8 4.59 15.02 21.19
C LYS A 8 3.43 15.33 20.25
N LYS A 9 3.71 15.96 19.11
CA LYS A 9 2.65 16.31 18.16
C LYS A 9 2.09 15.09 17.44
N LYS A 10 2.94 14.11 17.13
CA LYS A 10 2.49 12.80 16.65
C LYS A 10 1.54 12.18 17.65
N GLU A 11 1.92 12.07 18.94
CA GLU A 11 1.06 11.48 19.98
C GLU A 11 -0.32 12.17 20.08
N GLU A 12 -0.36 13.50 19.98
CA GLU A 12 -1.62 14.26 19.93
C GLU A 12 -2.47 13.87 18.71
N LEU A 13 -1.88 13.76 17.53
CA LEU A 13 -2.58 13.39 16.29
C LEU A 13 -3.00 11.92 16.26
N MET A 14 -2.22 11.03 16.88
CA MET A 14 -2.58 9.61 16.99
C MET A 14 -3.78 9.39 17.91
N SER A 15 -4.11 10.36 18.78
CA SER A 15 -5.33 10.31 19.59
C SER A 15 -6.61 10.52 18.79
N GLU A 16 -6.52 11.07 17.57
CA GLU A 16 -7.65 11.19 16.68
C GLU A 16 -8.08 9.81 16.21
N HIS A 17 -9.36 9.49 16.31
CA HIS A 17 -9.84 8.16 15.97
C HIS A 17 -9.82 7.91 14.46
N TRP A 18 -10.11 8.95 13.68
CA TRP A 18 -10.36 8.89 12.26
C TRP A 18 -9.15 9.33 11.44
N THR A 19 -8.94 8.72 10.28
CA THR A 19 -7.85 9.10 9.36
C THR A 19 -8.12 10.43 8.67
N GLU A 20 -9.39 10.75 8.44
CA GLU A 20 -9.82 12.06 7.94
C GLU A 20 -9.35 13.21 8.85
N ASP A 21 -9.55 13.07 10.17
CA ASP A 21 -9.14 14.09 11.13
C ASP A 21 -7.61 14.25 11.13
N LEU A 22 -6.87 13.13 11.10
CA LEU A 22 -5.41 13.14 10.98
C LEU A 22 -4.96 13.88 9.73
N HIS A 23 -5.55 13.55 8.59
CA HIS A 23 -5.20 14.17 7.32
C HIS A 23 -5.44 15.68 7.36
N ARG A 24 -6.61 16.14 7.83
CA ARG A 24 -6.92 17.57 7.97
C ARG A 24 -5.95 18.27 8.92
N SER A 25 -5.67 17.68 10.08
CA SER A 25 -4.73 18.22 11.05
C SER A 25 -3.30 18.30 10.49
N LEU A 26 -2.88 17.34 9.66
CA LEU A 26 -1.58 17.38 8.97
C LEU A 26 -1.49 18.54 7.96
N GLN A 27 -2.59 18.83 7.24
CA GLN A 27 -2.66 19.92 6.27
C GLN A 27 -2.49 21.31 6.88
N ASP A 28 -2.78 21.47 8.18
CA ASP A 28 -2.58 22.75 8.89
C ASP A 28 -1.11 23.03 9.22
N PHE A 29 -0.22 22.03 9.12
CA PHE A 29 1.22 22.22 9.33
C PHE A 29 1.94 22.62 8.05
N HIS A 30 3.11 23.24 8.23
CA HIS A 30 4.08 23.37 7.14
C HIS A 30 4.48 21.98 6.62
N PRO A 31 4.62 21.74 5.31
CA PRO A 31 4.89 20.40 4.75
C PRO A 31 6.09 19.69 5.39
N ASP A 32 7.18 20.41 5.68
CA ASP A 32 8.35 19.83 6.36
C ASP A 32 8.06 19.32 7.79
N VAL A 33 7.09 19.93 8.49
CA VAL A 33 6.66 19.48 9.82
C VAL A 33 5.75 18.27 9.67
N ALA A 34 4.78 18.33 8.76
CA ALA A 34 3.89 17.20 8.47
C ALA A 34 4.70 15.95 8.08
N ARG A 35 5.67 16.10 7.16
CA ARG A 35 6.63 15.05 6.77
C ARG A 35 7.30 14.43 7.98
N LYS A 36 7.92 15.24 8.85
CA LYS A 36 8.61 14.72 10.05
C LYS A 36 7.68 13.95 10.99
N ILE A 37 6.42 14.36 11.09
CA ILE A 37 5.42 13.65 11.91
C ILE A 37 5.13 12.28 11.29
N VAL A 38 4.76 12.22 10.01
CA VAL A 38 4.38 10.95 9.36
C VAL A 38 5.57 9.99 9.23
N ASP A 39 6.78 10.50 9.01
CA ASP A 39 8.00 9.69 8.99
C ASP A 39 8.30 9.05 10.36
N SER A 40 7.88 9.71 11.44
CA SER A 40 8.07 9.24 12.83
C SER A 40 6.99 8.26 13.33
N MET A 41 5.96 7.99 12.52
CA MET A 41 4.95 6.98 12.83
C MET A 41 5.59 5.59 12.82
N ASP A 42 5.23 4.75 13.78
CA ASP A 42 5.64 3.35 13.76
C ASP A 42 4.62 2.47 13.03
N HIS A 43 4.85 1.16 13.00
CA HIS A 43 3.94 0.24 12.31
C HIS A 43 2.54 0.25 12.92
N HIS A 44 2.42 0.35 14.25
CA HIS A 44 1.12 0.36 14.91
C HIS A 44 0.35 1.64 14.60
N ASP A 45 1.04 2.79 14.66
CA ASP A 45 0.49 4.09 14.30
C ASP A 45 -0.11 4.06 12.88
N ILE A 46 0.66 3.53 11.92
CA ILE A 46 0.23 3.45 10.52
C ILE A 46 -0.97 2.49 10.38
N TYR A 47 -0.88 1.31 10.99
CA TYR A 47 -1.92 0.28 10.91
C TYR A 47 -3.28 0.82 11.32
N ILE A 48 -3.36 1.53 12.45
CA ILE A 48 -4.63 2.08 12.93
C ILE A 48 -5.22 3.13 11.98
N LYS A 49 -4.40 3.75 11.11
CA LYS A 49 -4.85 4.76 10.14
C LYS A 49 -5.20 4.21 8.76
N VAL A 50 -4.65 3.07 8.35
CA VAL A 50 -4.90 2.54 7.00
C VAL A 50 -5.75 1.28 6.97
N ASN A 51 -5.92 0.60 8.11
CA ASN A 51 -6.63 -0.69 8.20
C ASN A 51 -7.85 -0.71 9.12
N LEU A 52 -8.04 0.30 9.99
CA LEU A 52 -9.32 0.47 10.72
C LEU A 52 -10.32 1.27 9.89
N ARG A 53 -10.72 0.69 8.74
CA ARG A 53 -11.33 1.45 7.64
C ARG A 53 -12.72 1.97 7.94
N HIS A 54 -13.63 1.24 8.60
CA HIS A 54 -14.93 1.75 9.08
C HIS A 54 -15.64 2.82 8.19
N CYS A 55 -15.78 2.58 6.88
CA CYS A 55 -16.35 3.53 5.91
C CYS A 55 -15.50 4.80 5.66
N GLN A 56 -14.18 4.72 5.83
CA GLN A 56 -13.20 5.79 5.61
C GLN A 56 -12.30 5.52 4.40
N GLU A 57 -12.61 4.54 3.57
CA GLU A 57 -11.72 4.09 2.51
C GLU A 57 -11.30 5.23 1.56
N ASP A 58 -12.25 6.11 1.20
CA ASP A 58 -11.98 7.30 0.39
C ASP A 58 -11.08 8.31 1.12
N TYR A 59 -11.32 8.55 2.41
CA TYR A 59 -10.48 9.46 3.20
C TYR A 59 -9.07 8.90 3.41
N ILE A 60 -8.93 7.59 3.53
CA ILE A 60 -7.63 6.92 3.61
C ILE A 60 -6.91 7.04 2.27
N ALA A 61 -7.60 6.89 1.14
CA ALA A 61 -7.00 7.10 -0.18
C ALA A 61 -6.53 8.56 -0.36
N ASP A 62 -7.35 9.55 0.03
CA ASP A 62 -6.96 10.97 0.00
C ASP A 62 -5.74 11.24 0.91
N TYR A 63 -5.70 10.61 2.09
CA TYR A 63 -4.56 10.70 3.00
C TYR A 63 -3.29 10.12 2.35
N LEU A 64 -3.38 8.94 1.71
CA LEU A 64 -2.26 8.34 1.00
C LEU A 64 -1.78 9.23 -0.16
N GLU A 65 -2.69 9.83 -0.93
CA GLU A 65 -2.31 10.82 -1.96
C GLU A 65 -1.54 12.00 -1.37
N TYR A 66 -2.02 12.54 -0.25
CA TYR A 66 -1.31 13.60 0.45
C TYR A 66 0.09 13.17 0.92
N LEU A 67 0.23 11.94 1.45
CA LEU A 67 1.54 11.41 1.83
C LEU A 67 2.52 11.37 0.66
N TRP A 68 2.05 10.99 -0.53
CA TRP A 68 2.87 10.99 -1.74
C TRP A 68 3.50 12.36 -2.01
N ASP A 69 2.75 13.44 -1.79
CA ASP A 69 3.22 14.81 -2.03
C ASP A 69 4.22 15.31 -0.98
N ILE A 70 4.16 14.79 0.26
CA ILE A 70 5.01 15.28 1.35
C ILE A 70 6.17 14.35 1.73
N SER A 71 6.03 13.04 1.51
CA SER A 71 7.02 12.00 1.84
C SER A 71 6.72 10.68 1.11
N GLU A 72 7.46 10.42 0.02
CA GLU A 72 7.38 9.16 -0.71
C GLU A 72 7.69 7.94 0.19
N ASP A 73 8.66 8.07 1.10
CA ASP A 73 9.01 7.01 2.06
C ASP A 73 7.83 6.70 3.00
N ALA A 74 7.16 7.73 3.53
CA ALA A 74 5.96 7.53 4.35
C ALA A 74 4.85 6.88 3.53
N TYR A 75 4.61 7.35 2.30
CA TYR A 75 3.62 6.77 1.41
C TYR A 75 3.83 5.26 1.23
N TRP A 76 5.03 4.83 0.84
CA TRP A 76 5.31 3.42 0.60
C TRP A 76 5.15 2.57 1.86
N ARG A 77 5.60 3.07 3.03
CA ARG A 77 5.38 2.39 4.31
C ARG A 77 3.89 2.21 4.63
N HIS A 78 3.06 3.22 4.34
CA HIS A 78 1.62 3.13 4.54
C HIS A 78 0.95 2.19 3.56
N ILE A 79 1.37 2.19 2.29
CA ILE A 79 0.91 1.21 1.30
C ILE A 79 1.24 -0.22 1.75
N SER A 80 2.48 -0.48 2.16
CA SER A 80 2.90 -1.80 2.63
C SER A 80 2.02 -2.31 3.77
N ILE A 81 1.67 -1.44 4.72
CA ILE A 81 0.86 -1.81 5.89
C ILE A 81 -0.61 -1.94 5.49
N SER A 82 -1.10 -1.17 4.50
CA SER A 82 -2.48 -1.30 3.99
C SER A 82 -2.74 -2.62 3.25
N LEU A 83 -1.69 -3.31 2.80
CA LEU A 83 -1.74 -4.65 2.20
C LEU A 83 -1.86 -5.71 3.31
N ASP A 84 -2.99 -5.72 4.00
CA ASP A 84 -3.30 -6.67 5.07
C ASP A 84 -4.34 -7.69 4.59
N THR A 85 -4.04 -8.98 4.66
CA THR A 85 -4.91 -10.04 4.14
C THR A 85 -6.14 -10.32 5.01
N GLU A 86 -6.17 -9.91 6.27
CA GLU A 86 -7.36 -10.02 7.11
C GLU A 86 -8.37 -8.91 6.75
N VAL A 87 -7.87 -7.73 6.42
CA VAL A 87 -8.69 -6.55 6.07
C VAL A 87 -9.02 -6.49 4.57
N GLY A 88 -8.05 -6.81 3.73
CA GLY A 88 -8.09 -6.77 2.27
C GLY A 88 -7.57 -5.52 1.62
N LEU A 89 -7.65 -5.44 0.30
CA LEU A 89 -7.21 -4.25 -0.42
C LEU A 89 -8.05 -3.03 -0.06
N LEU A 90 -7.40 -1.86 -0.02
CA LEU A 90 -8.09 -0.59 0.13
C LEU A 90 -8.82 -0.26 -1.19
N TRP A 91 -10.15 -0.18 -1.14
CA TRP A 91 -11.00 0.18 -2.28
C TRP A 91 -11.58 1.57 -2.06
N SER A 92 -11.26 2.53 -2.93
CA SER A 92 -11.80 3.90 -2.92
C SER A 92 -12.42 4.26 -4.27
N ASP A 93 -13.15 5.36 -4.34
CA ASP A 93 -13.77 5.83 -5.58
C ASP A 93 -12.73 6.23 -6.65
N ASN A 94 -11.59 6.79 -6.24
CA ASN A 94 -10.56 7.29 -7.16
C ASN A 94 -9.45 6.27 -7.48
N MET A 95 -9.26 5.25 -6.64
CA MET A 95 -8.27 4.17 -6.79
C MET A 95 -6.84 4.66 -7.10
N SER A 96 -6.49 5.84 -6.60
CA SER A 96 -5.24 6.53 -6.97
C SER A 96 -3.99 5.80 -6.48
N HIS A 97 -4.06 5.15 -5.31
CA HIS A 97 -2.99 4.32 -4.75
C HIS A 97 -2.71 3.08 -5.62
N LEU A 98 -3.76 2.41 -6.11
CA LEU A 98 -3.62 1.29 -7.04
C LEU A 98 -3.10 1.76 -8.41
N LYS A 99 -3.58 2.91 -8.89
CA LYS A 99 -3.00 3.57 -10.07
C LYS A 99 -1.52 3.84 -9.88
N ARG A 100 -1.09 4.34 -8.72
CA ARG A 100 0.34 4.57 -8.42
C ARG A 100 1.14 3.27 -8.47
N LEU A 101 0.65 2.20 -7.85
CA LEU A 101 1.25 0.86 -7.88
C LEU A 101 1.39 0.30 -9.31
N CYS A 102 0.51 0.71 -10.24
CA CYS A 102 0.52 0.27 -11.64
C CYS A 102 1.29 1.21 -12.60
N THR A 103 1.67 2.41 -12.16
CA THR A 103 2.28 3.45 -13.01
C THR A 103 3.65 3.90 -12.53
N THR A 104 4.11 3.38 -11.41
CA THR A 104 5.45 3.65 -10.85
C THR A 104 6.19 2.33 -10.63
N ARG A 105 7.52 2.33 -10.83
CA ARG A 105 8.35 1.19 -10.42
C ARG A 105 8.41 1.18 -8.90
N ILE A 106 7.64 0.31 -8.26
CA ILE A 106 7.50 0.29 -6.80
C ILE A 106 8.79 -0.22 -6.12
N PRO A 107 9.08 0.17 -4.88
CA PRO A 107 10.22 -0.38 -4.13
C PRO A 107 10.15 -1.92 -3.97
N GLU A 108 11.29 -2.54 -3.67
CA GLU A 108 11.40 -4.01 -3.58
C GLU A 108 10.55 -4.59 -2.44
N ASP A 109 10.61 -3.98 -1.26
CA ASP A 109 9.80 -4.35 -0.10
C ASP A 109 8.28 -4.21 -0.36
N ILE A 110 7.87 -3.22 -1.15
CA ILE A 110 6.46 -3.07 -1.56
C ILE A 110 6.06 -4.16 -2.55
N LEU A 111 6.92 -4.49 -3.52
CA LEU A 111 6.67 -5.62 -4.43
C LEU A 111 6.53 -6.93 -3.65
N MET A 112 7.39 -7.14 -2.65
CA MET A 112 7.30 -8.29 -1.75
C MET A 112 5.96 -8.32 -1.01
N ALA A 113 5.51 -7.19 -0.46
CA ALA A 113 4.21 -7.10 0.21
C ALA A 113 3.03 -7.42 -0.73
N VAL A 114 3.07 -6.95 -1.99
CA VAL A 114 2.06 -7.27 -3.02
C VAL A 114 2.02 -8.78 -3.31
N ILE A 115 3.18 -9.43 -3.42
CA ILE A 115 3.26 -10.87 -3.68
C ILE A 115 2.79 -11.67 -2.46
N LEU A 116 3.20 -11.29 -1.25
CA LEU A 116 2.75 -11.94 -0.02
C LEU A 116 1.24 -11.80 0.16
N PHE A 117 0.67 -10.62 -0.13
CA PHE A 117 -0.77 -10.43 -0.10
C PHE A 117 -1.49 -11.42 -1.03
N LEU A 118 -0.98 -11.66 -2.24
CA LEU A 118 -1.56 -12.65 -3.16
C LEU A 118 -1.49 -14.09 -2.60
N ILE A 119 -0.38 -14.44 -1.97
CA ILE A 119 -0.11 -15.80 -1.47
C ILE A 119 -0.95 -16.09 -0.23
N ASP A 120 -1.08 -15.11 0.66
CA ASP A 120 -1.68 -15.26 1.98
C ASP A 120 -3.18 -14.87 2.00
N ASP A 121 -3.77 -14.39 0.90
CA ASP A 121 -5.20 -14.03 0.85
C ASP A 121 -6.11 -15.28 0.80
N GLU A 122 -6.33 -15.88 1.98
CA GLU A 122 -7.24 -17.03 2.15
C GLU A 122 -8.70 -16.69 1.82
N ARG A 123 -9.07 -15.40 1.80
CA ARG A 123 -10.44 -14.95 1.53
C ARG A 123 -10.80 -15.10 0.06
N ASN A 124 -9.80 -15.16 -0.82
CA ASN A 124 -9.94 -15.34 -2.26
C ASN A 124 -10.97 -14.37 -2.85
N ILE A 125 -10.85 -13.09 -2.47
CA ILE A 125 -11.74 -12.05 -2.98
C ILE A 125 -11.32 -11.78 -4.42
N TYR A 126 -12.18 -12.17 -5.36
CA TYR A 126 -11.87 -12.07 -6.79
C TYR A 126 -11.41 -10.67 -7.22
N GLN A 127 -12.03 -9.62 -6.67
CA GLN A 127 -11.68 -8.24 -6.96
C GLN A 127 -10.27 -7.88 -6.49
N ASP A 128 -9.88 -8.32 -5.28
CA ASP A 128 -8.54 -8.10 -4.73
C ASP A 128 -7.49 -8.77 -5.62
N THR A 129 -7.73 -10.03 -5.97
CA THR A 129 -6.86 -10.81 -6.86
C THR A 129 -6.70 -10.15 -8.23
N GLU A 130 -7.77 -9.59 -8.81
CA GLU A 130 -7.67 -8.86 -10.09
C GLU A 130 -6.86 -7.57 -9.96
N ALA A 131 -7.03 -6.80 -8.89
CA ALA A 131 -6.26 -5.58 -8.66
C ALA A 131 -4.77 -5.88 -8.43
N ILE A 132 -4.44 -6.91 -7.64
CA ILE A 132 -3.05 -7.40 -7.50
C ILE A 132 -2.50 -7.85 -8.84
N GLY A 133 -3.29 -8.58 -9.64
CA GLY A 133 -2.91 -8.99 -10.99
C GLY A 133 -2.56 -7.81 -11.89
N CYS A 134 -3.32 -6.70 -11.82
CA CYS A 134 -2.99 -5.46 -12.54
C CYS A 134 -1.64 -4.89 -12.13
N ILE A 135 -1.35 -4.87 -10.82
CA ILE A 135 -0.08 -4.38 -10.28
C ILE A 135 1.07 -5.26 -10.78
N LEU A 136 0.97 -6.58 -10.62
CA LEU A 136 2.00 -7.52 -11.04
C LEU A 136 2.24 -7.47 -12.54
N LYS A 137 1.18 -7.36 -13.36
CA LYS A 137 1.29 -7.16 -14.82
C LYS A 137 2.06 -5.89 -15.14
N ALA A 138 1.71 -4.77 -14.51
CA ALA A 138 2.42 -3.52 -14.72
C ALA A 138 3.91 -3.61 -14.34
N GLN A 139 4.21 -4.21 -13.18
CA GLN A 139 5.60 -4.41 -12.73
C GLN A 139 6.39 -5.34 -13.67
N ALA A 140 5.75 -6.40 -14.17
CA ALA A 140 6.38 -7.33 -15.11
C ALA A 140 6.61 -6.70 -16.49
N GLU A 141 5.60 -6.07 -17.09
CA GLU A 141 5.61 -5.65 -18.49
C GLU A 141 6.14 -4.22 -18.71
N LYS A 142 5.83 -3.28 -17.82
CA LYS A 142 6.24 -1.87 -17.98
C LYS A 142 7.57 -1.56 -17.31
N PHE A 143 7.91 -2.30 -16.26
CA PHE A 143 9.10 -2.07 -15.44
C PHE A 143 10.11 -3.23 -15.52
N ASP A 144 9.87 -4.20 -16.40
CA ASP A 144 10.75 -5.35 -16.69
C ASP A 144 11.11 -6.20 -15.46
N ARG A 145 10.16 -6.38 -14.51
CA ARG A 145 10.41 -7.06 -13.22
C ARG A 145 9.93 -8.52 -13.15
N LEU A 146 9.61 -9.17 -14.27
CA LEU A 146 9.13 -10.56 -14.26
C LEU A 146 10.13 -11.51 -13.57
N GLU A 147 11.41 -11.45 -13.92
CA GLU A 147 12.43 -12.30 -13.32
C GLU A 147 12.61 -12.05 -11.81
N GLU A 148 12.43 -10.80 -11.38
CA GLU A 148 12.50 -10.39 -9.98
C GLU A 148 11.34 -10.99 -9.18
N ILE A 149 10.11 -10.88 -9.71
CA ILE A 149 8.89 -11.47 -9.13
C ILE A 149 9.05 -12.99 -8.96
N LEU A 150 9.47 -13.68 -10.03
CA LEU A 150 9.62 -15.13 -10.02
C LEU A 150 10.75 -15.58 -9.09
N SER A 151 11.85 -14.84 -9.03
CA SER A 151 12.96 -15.10 -8.12
C SER A 151 12.54 -14.96 -6.67
N TYR A 152 11.73 -13.95 -6.34
CA TYR A 152 11.22 -13.76 -5.00
C TYR A 152 10.36 -14.93 -4.53
N ILE A 153 9.40 -15.37 -5.35
CA ILE A 153 8.52 -16.51 -5.02
C ILE A 153 9.35 -17.77 -4.73
N LYS A 154 10.39 -18.03 -5.53
CA LYS A 154 11.30 -19.16 -5.30
C LYS A 154 12.08 -19.04 -3.99
N CYS A 155 12.48 -17.82 -3.62
CA CYS A 155 13.19 -17.58 -2.36
C CYS A 155 12.30 -17.82 -1.12
N LEU A 156 10.97 -17.75 -1.24
CA LEU A 156 10.05 -18.06 -0.14
C LEU A 156 10.04 -19.55 0.20
N ASN A 157 10.50 -20.42 -0.71
CA ASN A 157 10.67 -21.86 -0.49
C ASN A 157 9.36 -22.54 0.00
N LEU A 158 8.25 -22.15 -0.64
CA LEU A 158 6.89 -22.59 -0.30
C LEU A 158 6.65 -24.01 -0.83
N LYS A 159 5.77 -24.77 -0.16
CA LYS A 159 5.43 -26.14 -0.58
C LYS A 159 4.79 -26.18 -1.97
N ASP A 160 3.98 -25.17 -2.28
CA ASP A 160 3.19 -25.07 -3.50
C ASP A 160 3.77 -24.02 -4.48
N GLU A 161 5.10 -23.81 -4.45
CA GLU A 161 5.82 -22.81 -5.25
C GLU A 161 5.43 -22.82 -6.74
N SER A 162 5.35 -24.02 -7.35
CA SER A 162 5.01 -24.15 -8.77
C SER A 162 3.59 -23.66 -9.09
N ASP A 163 2.64 -23.89 -8.18
CA ASP A 163 1.26 -23.46 -8.36
C ASP A 163 1.14 -21.94 -8.22
N ILE A 164 1.87 -21.34 -7.27
CA ILE A 164 1.93 -19.89 -7.08
C ILE A 164 2.57 -19.21 -8.30
N ILE A 165 3.67 -19.77 -8.82
CA ILE A 165 4.31 -19.26 -10.05
C ILE A 165 3.31 -19.29 -11.20
N ASN A 166 2.61 -20.41 -11.40
CA ASN A 166 1.62 -20.54 -12.46
C ASN A 166 0.50 -19.50 -12.30
N GLN A 167 -0.03 -19.32 -11.08
CA GLN A 167 -1.05 -18.32 -10.79
C GLN A 167 -0.58 -16.89 -11.12
N VAL A 168 0.64 -16.52 -10.72
CA VAL A 168 1.22 -15.20 -11.02
C VAL A 168 1.38 -15.01 -12.53
N GLU A 169 1.90 -16.01 -13.24
CA GLU A 169 2.01 -15.94 -14.69
C GLU A 169 0.66 -15.82 -15.40
N GLU A 170 -0.36 -16.53 -14.92
CA GLU A 170 -1.72 -16.43 -15.45
C GLU A 170 -2.31 -15.04 -15.21
N LEU A 171 -2.12 -14.48 -14.01
CA LEU A 171 -2.55 -13.11 -13.70
C LEU A 171 -1.87 -12.09 -14.62
N ILE A 172 -0.55 -12.18 -14.81
CA ILE A 172 0.19 -11.26 -15.69
C ILE A 172 -0.34 -11.31 -17.13
N LYS A 173 -0.69 -12.51 -17.63
CA LYS A 173 -1.22 -12.69 -19.00
C LYS A 173 -2.68 -12.30 -19.14
N LYS A 174 -3.43 -12.14 -18.04
CA LYS A 174 -4.86 -11.86 -18.05
C LYS A 174 -5.13 -10.42 -18.51
N GLU A 175 -6.23 -10.24 -19.21
CA GLU A 175 -6.82 -8.91 -19.44
C GLU A 175 -7.78 -8.60 -18.30
N PHE A 176 -7.51 -7.51 -17.58
CA PHE A 176 -8.30 -7.09 -16.44
C PHE A 176 -9.27 -5.99 -16.84
N ASN A 177 -10.41 -5.94 -16.16
CA ASN A 177 -11.43 -4.91 -16.41
C ASN A 177 -11.08 -3.54 -15.80
N TYR A 178 -10.07 -3.51 -14.94
CA TYR A 178 -9.60 -2.28 -14.30
C TYR A 178 -8.56 -1.58 -15.15
N TYR A 179 -8.80 -0.30 -15.45
CA TYR A 179 -7.85 0.58 -16.10
C TYR A 179 -7.26 1.52 -15.06
N PHE A 180 -6.27 1.05 -14.30
CA PHE A 180 -5.53 1.87 -13.34
C PHE A 180 -4.41 2.69 -14.01
N PHE A 181 -4.57 3.08 -15.27
CA PHE A 181 -3.53 3.68 -16.12
C PHE A 181 -3.80 5.16 -16.39
#